data_AF-A0AAN7LAC9-F1
#
_entry.id   AF-A0AAN7LAC9-F1
#
_cell.length_a   1.000
_cell.length_b   1.000
_cell.length_c   1.000
_cell.angle_alpha   90.00
_cell.angle_beta   90.00
_cell.angle_gamma   90.00
#
_symmetry.space_group_name_H-M   'P 1'
#
loop_
_entity.id
_entity.type
_entity.pdbx_description
1 polymer ?
#
loop_
_entity_poly.entity_id
_entity_poly.type
_entity_poly.pdbx_seq_one_letter_code
_entity_poly.pdbx_strand_id
1 'polypeptide(L)'
;MAMLFRDKHGHLSRIKALLHSPRFNRVAAGSKLQVRIISSKVSKYAEHIGAINMSKWKKLDARCFGITPSMIPWHALSVLNALRHAGFDAYLVGGCVRDLLLKRIPKDFDVITSADLQKVKKQFHPRRAHIVGKKFPICIVQIKGSVVEV
;
A
#
# COMPACT_ATOMS: atom_id res chain seq x y z
N MET A 1 -6.41 -3.52 -8.31
CA MET A 1 -5.34 -4.25 -9.04
C MET A 1 -4.05 -3.55 -8.71
N ALA A 2 -3.19 -4.19 -7.91
CA ALA A 2 -1.96 -3.60 -7.39
C ALA A 2 -0.78 -4.32 -8.05
N MET A 3 0.08 -3.59 -8.76
CA MET A 3 1.27 -4.16 -9.39
C MET A 3 2.46 -4.13 -8.43
N LEU A 4 3.06 -5.30 -8.19
CA LEU A 4 4.27 -5.46 -7.38
C LEU A 4 5.46 -5.72 -8.32
N PHE A 5 6.45 -4.83 -8.34
CA PHE A 5 7.72 -5.09 -9.02
C PHE A 5 8.72 -5.75 -8.04
N ARG A 6 9.36 -6.85 -8.49
CA ARG A 6 10.52 -7.49 -7.83
C ARG A 6 11.82 -7.00 -8.48
N ASP A 7 12.81 -6.75 -7.63
CA ASP A 7 14.17 -6.35 -8.01
C ASP A 7 15.03 -7.56 -8.43
N LYS A 8 16.10 -7.28 -9.20
CA LYS A 8 16.86 -8.18 -10.07
C LYS A 8 18.10 -8.81 -9.43
N HIS A 9 18.31 -8.64 -8.13
CA HIS A 9 19.45 -9.24 -7.44
C HIS A 9 19.01 -10.54 -6.74
N GLY A 10 19.27 -11.66 -7.41
CA GLY A 10 19.11 -12.98 -6.87
C GLY A 10 19.97 -13.19 -5.63
N HIS A 11 19.33 -13.21 -4.47
CA HIS A 11 19.80 -13.97 -3.32
C HIS A 11 18.60 -14.67 -2.69
N LEU A 12 18.58 -15.99 -2.83
CA LEU A 12 17.65 -16.88 -2.16
C LEU A 12 18.07 -17.00 -0.69
N SER A 13 17.49 -16.17 0.18
CA SER A 13 17.56 -16.41 1.62
C SER A 13 16.43 -17.35 2.02
N ARG A 14 16.76 -18.63 2.21
CA ARG A 14 15.93 -19.61 2.93
C ARG A 14 15.67 -19.04 4.33
N ILE A 15 14.43 -18.67 4.65
CA ILE A 15 14.00 -18.60 6.06
C ILE A 15 12.79 -19.52 6.23
N LYS A 16 13.17 -20.73 6.63
CA LYS A 16 12.42 -21.71 7.39
C LYS A 16 11.74 -21.02 8.59
N ALA A 17 10.46 -21.31 8.78
CA ALA A 17 9.71 -21.29 10.03
C ALA A 17 10.24 -20.44 11.20
N LEU A 18 9.50 -19.39 11.54
CA LEU A 18 9.32 -18.93 12.93
C LEU A 18 7.82 -18.75 13.24
N LEU A 19 7.05 -19.80 12.92
CA LEU A 19 6.04 -20.27 13.88
C LEU A 19 6.87 -20.93 15.00
N HIS A 20 6.79 -20.39 16.22
CA HIS A 20 7.46 -20.77 17.48
C HIS A 20 8.27 -19.61 18.09
N SER A 21 7.58 -18.52 18.44
CA SER A 21 7.90 -17.80 19.67
C SER A 21 6.89 -18.25 20.73
N PRO A 22 7.30 -18.89 21.84
CA PRO A 22 6.40 -19.30 22.94
C PRO A 22 6.00 -18.10 23.82
N ARG A 23 5.73 -16.94 23.21
CA ARG A 23 5.27 -15.73 23.88
C ARG A 23 3.88 -15.24 23.43
N PHE A 24 3.22 -15.99 22.54
CA PHE A 24 1.86 -15.66 22.07
C PHE A 24 0.77 -16.59 22.62
N ASN A 25 1.13 -17.74 23.20
CA ASN A 25 0.16 -18.66 23.84
C ASN A 25 0.24 -18.58 25.35
N ARG A 26 -0.30 -17.52 25.93
CA ARG A 26 -0.82 -17.58 27.31
C ARG A 26 -1.90 -16.55 27.61
N VAL A 27 -2.94 -16.46 26.78
CA VAL A 27 -4.29 -16.03 27.22
C VAL A 27 -5.33 -16.77 26.38
N ALA A 28 -5.36 -18.09 26.51
CA ALA A 28 -6.55 -18.90 26.24
C ALA A 28 -7.07 -19.39 27.60
N ALA A 29 -7.52 -18.44 28.41
CA ALA A 29 -8.32 -18.69 29.60
C ALA A 29 -9.12 -17.42 29.88
N GLY A 30 -10.42 -17.47 29.57
CA GLY A 30 -11.44 -16.55 30.06
C GLY A 30 -11.12 -15.06 30.06
N SER A 31 -11.43 -14.35 28.98
CA SER A 31 -12.11 -13.04 29.03
C SER A 31 -12.29 -12.49 27.63
N LYS A 32 -13.52 -12.06 27.33
CA LYS A 32 -13.84 -11.14 26.24
C LYS A 32 -12.82 -9.99 26.25
N LEU A 33 -11.94 -9.94 25.26
CA LEU A 33 -11.16 -8.73 25.00
C LEU A 33 -12.14 -7.69 24.44
N GLN A 34 -12.78 -6.93 25.35
CA GLN A 34 -13.54 -5.75 24.96
C GLN A 34 -12.54 -4.73 24.40
N VAL A 35 -12.47 -4.69 23.08
CA VAL A 35 -11.95 -3.54 22.35
C VAL A 35 -12.91 -2.39 22.63
N ARG A 36 -12.57 -1.57 23.64
CA ARG A 36 -13.30 -0.35 24.01
C ARG A 36 -12.95 0.75 23.00
N ILE A 37 -13.29 0.52 21.72
CA ILE A 37 -13.24 1.54 20.67
C ILE A 37 -14.45 2.44 20.85
N ILE A 38 -14.19 3.73 20.75
CA ILE A 38 -15.13 4.85 20.85
C ILE A 38 -16.29 4.64 19.87
N SER A 39 -17.32 4.06 20.47
CA SER A 39 -18.75 3.93 20.22
C SER A 39 -19.39 4.46 18.93
N SER A 40 -20.16 3.55 18.32
CA SER A 40 -21.33 3.71 17.44
C SER A 40 -21.14 3.75 15.92
N LYS A 41 -20.26 4.58 15.34
CA LYS A 41 -20.25 4.75 13.87
C LYS A 41 -19.53 3.66 13.08
N VAL A 42 -18.45 3.08 13.63
CA VAL A 42 -17.64 2.07 12.94
C VAL A 42 -18.34 0.71 12.90
N SER A 43 -19.11 0.36 13.95
CA SER A 43 -19.83 -0.91 14.05
C SER A 43 -20.80 -1.12 12.90
N LYS A 44 -21.52 -0.06 12.51
CA LYS A 44 -22.56 -0.13 11.47
C LYS A 44 -22.02 -0.40 10.06
N TYR A 45 -20.79 0.02 9.78
CA TYR A 45 -20.12 -0.25 8.50
C TYR A 45 -19.37 -1.58 8.49
N ALA A 46 -18.82 -2.00 9.64
CA ALA A 46 -18.12 -3.27 9.77
C ALA A 46 -19.05 -4.49 9.59
N GLU A 47 -20.31 -4.39 10.02
CA GLU A 47 -21.31 -5.46 9.84
C GLU A 47 -21.76 -5.65 8.38
N HIS A 48 -21.72 -4.57 7.57
CA HIS A 48 -22.13 -4.60 6.16
C HIS A 48 -20.99 -4.90 5.17
N ILE A 49 -19.72 -4.81 5.61
CA ILE A 49 -18.60 -5.38 4.85
C ILE A 49 -18.62 -6.89 5.15
N GLY A 50 -19.60 -7.60 4.58
CA GLY A 50 -19.60 -9.05 4.55
C GLY A 50 -18.21 -9.51 4.12
N ALA A 51 -17.60 -10.42 4.89
CA ALA A 51 -16.21 -10.81 4.78
C ALA A 51 -15.78 -10.96 3.31
N ILE A 52 -15.06 -9.96 2.80
CA ILE A 52 -14.64 -9.96 1.40
C ILE A 52 -13.73 -11.16 1.22
N ASN A 53 -14.19 -12.17 0.49
CA ASN A 53 -13.42 -13.37 0.26
C ASN A 53 -12.23 -13.08 -0.67
N MET A 54 -11.08 -12.77 -0.08
CA MET A 54 -9.84 -12.45 -0.79
C MET A 54 -9.23 -13.67 -1.50
N SER A 55 -9.66 -14.90 -1.19
CA SER A 55 -9.13 -16.11 -1.87
C SER A 55 -9.45 -16.15 -3.37
N LYS A 56 -10.46 -15.40 -3.82
CA LYS A 56 -10.82 -15.26 -5.24
C LYS A 56 -9.91 -14.30 -6.02
N TRP A 57 -9.09 -13.50 -5.33
CA TRP A 57 -8.31 -12.45 -5.98
C TRP A 57 -7.18 -13.07 -6.82
N LYS A 58 -7.20 -12.78 -8.12
CA LYS A 58 -6.16 -13.23 -9.03
C LYS A 58 -4.96 -12.28 -8.97
N LYS A 59 -3.77 -12.82 -8.75
CA LYS A 59 -2.52 -12.10 -8.97
C LYS A 59 -2.08 -12.35 -10.41
N LEU A 60 -1.81 -11.27 -11.13
CA LEU A 60 -1.40 -11.31 -12.52
C LEU A 60 -0.02 -10.69 -12.65
N ASP A 61 0.82 -11.29 -13.49
CA ASP A 61 2.13 -10.73 -13.80
C ASP A 61 1.97 -9.58 -14.80
N ALA A 62 2.46 -8.40 -14.43
CA ALA A 62 2.45 -7.21 -15.26
C ALA A 62 3.11 -7.43 -16.62
N ARG A 63 4.14 -8.27 -16.67
CA ARG A 63 4.92 -8.56 -17.87
C ARG A 63 4.09 -9.27 -18.94
N CYS A 64 3.11 -10.09 -18.54
CA CYS A 64 2.18 -10.73 -19.47
C CYS A 64 1.29 -9.73 -20.22
N PHE A 65 1.18 -8.50 -19.71
CA PHE A 65 0.44 -7.40 -20.36
C PHE A 65 1.37 -6.39 -21.03
N GLY A 66 2.67 -6.69 -21.13
CA GLY A 66 3.68 -5.79 -21.69
C GLY A 66 4.00 -4.59 -20.80
N ILE A 67 3.60 -4.61 -19.53
CA ILE A 67 3.83 -3.50 -18.61
C ILE A 67 5.19 -3.67 -17.95
N THR A 68 6.07 -2.70 -18.17
CA THR A 68 7.44 -2.68 -17.66
C THR A 68 7.68 -1.47 -16.76
N PRO A 69 8.70 -1.50 -15.87
CA PRO A 69 9.02 -0.36 -15.01
C PRO A 69 9.33 0.94 -15.78
N SER A 70 9.82 0.84 -17.02
CA SER A 70 10.15 2.03 -17.84
C SER A 70 8.92 2.82 -18.28
N MET A 71 7.72 2.24 -18.17
CA MET A 71 6.46 2.93 -18.44
C MET A 71 6.00 3.77 -17.23
N ILE A 72 6.67 3.64 -16.08
CA ILE A 72 6.32 4.35 -14.85
C ILE A 72 7.36 5.47 -14.65
N PRO A 73 6.93 6.71 -14.45
CA PRO A 73 7.86 7.81 -14.29
C PRO A 73 8.68 7.66 -13.01
N TRP A 74 9.91 8.18 -13.05
CA TRP A 74 10.87 8.04 -11.96
C TRP A 74 10.36 8.58 -10.62
N HIS A 75 9.58 9.67 -10.62
CA HIS A 75 9.02 10.24 -9.39
C HIS A 75 8.07 9.28 -8.67
N ALA A 76 7.18 8.59 -9.40
CA ALA A 76 6.26 7.60 -8.82
C ALA A 76 7.03 6.36 -8.32
N LEU A 77 8.00 5.87 -9.10
CA LEU A 77 8.89 4.79 -8.65
C LEU A 77 9.67 5.17 -7.39
N SER A 78 10.16 6.41 -7.29
CA SER A 78 10.88 6.89 -6.12
C SER A 78 10.01 6.88 -4.86
N VAL A 79 8.73 7.27 -4.97
CA VAL A 79 7.78 7.23 -3.85
C VAL A 79 7.49 5.79 -3.43
N LEU A 80 7.18 4.90 -4.39
CA LEU A 80 6.95 3.47 -4.12
C LEU A 80 8.14 2.85 -3.40
N ASN A 81 9.36 3.08 -3.90
CA ASN A 81 10.57 2.50 -3.30
C ASN A 81 10.85 3.10 -1.92
N ALA A 82 10.67 4.41 -1.72
CA ALA A 82 10.88 5.04 -0.42
C ALA A 82 9.95 4.47 0.66
N LEU A 83 8.68 4.22 0.32
CA LEU A 83 7.70 3.63 1.23
C LEU A 83 7.98 2.14 1.48
N ARG A 84 8.33 1.39 0.44
CA ARG A 84 8.67 -0.04 0.56
C ARG A 84 9.94 -0.26 1.38
N HIS A 85 10.96 0.59 1.21
CA HIS A 85 12.17 0.55 2.03
C HIS A 85 11.91 0.90 3.50
N ALA A 86 10.87 1.68 3.79
CA ALA A 86 10.40 1.93 5.15
C ALA A 86 9.55 0.79 5.74
N GLY A 87 9.38 -0.31 5.01
CA GLY A 87 8.62 -1.49 5.46
C GLY A 87 7.12 -1.40 5.23
N PHE A 88 6.65 -0.44 4.43
CA PHE A 88 5.23 -0.34 4.06
C PHE A 88 4.94 -1.05 2.75
N ASP A 89 3.73 -1.56 2.63
CA ASP A 89 3.19 -1.95 1.33
C ASP A 89 2.88 -0.68 0.54
N ALA A 90 3.27 -0.61 -0.73
CA ALA A 90 2.97 0.53 -1.59
C ALA A 90 2.73 0.07 -3.03
N TYR A 91 1.67 0.58 -3.66
CA TYR A 91 1.22 0.12 -4.97
C TYR A 91 0.68 1.28 -5.81
N LEU A 92 0.85 1.20 -7.12
CA LEU A 92 0.11 2.04 -8.06
C LEU A 92 -1.36 1.66 -8.07
N VAL A 93 -2.24 2.66 -8.19
CA VAL A 93 -3.70 2.49 -8.21
C VAL A 93 -4.37 3.39 -9.24
N GLY A 94 -5.69 3.25 -9.36
CA GLY A 94 -6.52 4.21 -10.09
C GLY A 94 -6.38 4.12 -11.60
N GLY A 95 -6.50 5.29 -12.25
CA GLY A 95 -6.52 5.44 -13.70
C GLY A 95 -5.24 4.93 -14.37
N CYS A 96 -4.08 5.13 -13.72
CA CYS A 96 -2.80 4.74 -14.30
C CYS A 96 -2.69 3.24 -14.58
N VAL A 97 -3.19 2.41 -13.67
CA VAL A 97 -3.19 0.94 -13.84
C VAL A 97 -4.10 0.53 -14.98
N ARG A 98 -5.30 1.12 -15.05
CA ARG A 98 -6.25 0.87 -16.16
C ARG A 98 -5.62 1.26 -17.49
N ASP A 99 -5.03 2.44 -17.56
CA ASP A 99 -4.51 2.99 -18.82
C ASP A 99 -3.30 2.17 -19.30
N LEU A 100 -2.40 1.75 -18.40
CA LEU A 100 -1.31 0.82 -18.73
C LEU A 100 -1.84 -0.52 -19.29
N LEU A 101 -2.89 -1.10 -18.69
CA LEU A 101 -3.49 -2.35 -19.17
C LEU A 101 -4.14 -2.20 -20.54
N LEU A 102 -4.69 -1.03 -20.83
CA LEU A 102 -5.28 -0.68 -22.13
C LEU A 102 -4.24 -0.17 -23.14
N LYS A 103 -2.94 -0.23 -22.81
CA LYS A 103 -1.84 0.29 -23.64
C LYS A 103 -2.00 1.77 -24.01
N ARG A 104 -2.57 2.56 -23.09
CA ARG A 104 -2.69 4.02 -23.17
C ARG A 104 -1.65 4.67 -22.26
N ILE A 105 -1.35 5.93 -22.53
CA ILE A 105 -0.45 6.73 -21.70
C ILE A 105 -1.24 7.25 -20.49
N PRO A 106 -0.84 6.90 -19.25
CA PRO A 106 -1.46 7.46 -18.04
C PRO A 106 -1.26 8.97 -17.93
N LYS A 107 -2.24 9.67 -17.35
CA LYS A 107 -2.15 11.12 -17.10
C LYS A 107 -1.39 11.43 -15.81
N ASP A 108 -1.68 10.65 -14.78
CA ASP A 108 -1.20 10.75 -13.40
C ASP A 108 -0.80 9.36 -12.89
N PHE A 109 -0.06 9.32 -11.78
CA PHE A 109 0.35 8.08 -11.12
C PHE A 109 0.14 8.22 -9.62
N ASP A 110 -0.94 7.61 -9.13
CA ASP A 110 -1.30 7.62 -7.71
C ASP A 110 -0.77 6.37 -7.01
N VAL A 111 -0.41 6.54 -5.75
CA VAL A 111 0.08 5.46 -4.88
C VAL A 111 -0.93 5.23 -3.76
N ILE A 112 -1.16 3.97 -3.41
CA ILE A 112 -1.76 3.60 -2.13
C ILE A 112 -0.71 2.91 -1.27
N THR A 113 -0.81 3.06 0.04
CA THR A 113 0.10 2.42 0.97
C THR A 113 -0.60 1.93 2.23
N SER A 114 0.01 0.95 2.92
CA SER A 114 -0.43 0.54 4.26
C SER A 114 -0.02 1.52 5.36
N ALA A 115 0.81 2.53 5.04
CA ALA A 115 1.19 3.58 5.97
C ALA A 115 0.06 4.59 6.20
N ASP A 116 -0.12 5.03 7.46
CA ASP A 116 -0.98 6.18 7.76
C ASP A 116 -0.38 7.47 7.16
N LEU A 117 -1.21 8.45 6.81
CA LEU A 117 -0.79 9.71 6.20
C LEU A 117 0.34 10.43 6.95
N GLN A 118 0.33 10.39 8.28
CA GLN A 118 1.40 10.99 9.10
C GLN A 118 2.73 10.25 8.96
N LYS A 119 2.71 8.93 8.78
CA LYS A 119 3.92 8.12 8.52
C LYS A 119 4.44 8.39 7.11
N VAL A 120 3.56 8.48 6.13
CA VAL A 120 3.91 8.90 4.76
C VAL A 120 4.61 10.27 4.80
N LYS A 121 3.98 11.27 5.45
CA LYS A 121 4.55 12.62 5.57
C LYS A 121 5.94 12.62 6.20
N LYS A 122 6.17 11.81 7.24
CA LYS A 122 7.46 11.70 7.93
C LYS A 122 8.55 11.02 7.08
N GLN A 123 8.16 10.22 6.09
CA GLN A 123 9.12 9.52 5.23
C GLN A 123 9.81 10.44 4.21
N PHE A 124 9.25 11.61 3.97
CA PHE A 124 9.79 12.58 3.03
C PHE A 124 10.19 13.88 3.73
N HIS A 125 11.03 14.66 3.08
CA HIS A 125 11.46 15.96 3.60
C HIS A 125 10.22 16.84 3.90
N PRO A 126 10.17 17.59 5.02
CA PRO A 126 8.97 18.34 5.42
C PRO A 126 8.43 19.35 4.40
N ARG A 127 9.30 19.86 3.52
CA ARG A 127 8.91 20.76 2.42
C ARG A 127 8.30 20.05 1.21
N ARG A 128 8.45 18.72 1.12
CA ARG A 128 8.05 17.90 -0.03
C ARG A 128 6.78 17.08 0.23
N ALA A 129 6.35 16.88 1.47
CA ALA A 129 5.16 16.10 1.77
C ALA A 129 4.17 16.86 2.65
N HIS A 130 2.94 16.99 2.17
CA HIS A 130 1.89 17.75 2.83
C HIS A 130 0.57 16.99 2.78
N ILE A 131 -0.16 16.98 3.89
CA ILE A 131 -1.49 16.37 3.93
C ILE A 131 -2.49 17.45 3.56
N VAL A 132 -3.30 17.18 2.54
CA VAL A 132 -4.33 18.08 2.04
C VAL A 132 -5.70 17.42 2.15
N GLY A 133 -6.76 18.23 2.15
CA GLY A 133 -8.13 17.76 2.31
C GLY A 133 -8.55 17.58 3.78
N LYS A 134 -9.82 17.89 4.08
CA LYS A 134 -10.39 17.71 5.43
C LYS A 134 -11.18 16.41 5.54
N LYS A 135 -12.10 16.17 4.60
CA LYS A 135 -12.99 15.00 4.60
C LYS A 135 -12.32 13.75 4.05
N PHE A 136 -11.48 13.92 3.03
CA PHE A 136 -10.73 12.85 2.36
C PHE A 136 -9.27 13.27 2.31
N PRO A 137 -8.55 13.14 3.43
CA PRO A 137 -7.18 13.61 3.49
C PRO A 137 -6.29 12.69 2.63
N ILE A 138 -5.38 13.29 1.86
CA ILE A 138 -4.37 12.61 1.05
C ILE A 138 -3.01 13.26 1.28
N CYS A 139 -1.92 12.52 1.09
CA CYS A 139 -0.58 13.05 1.20
C CYS A 139 -0.04 13.39 -0.19
N ILE A 140 0.22 14.67 -0.42
CA ILE A 140 0.85 15.16 -1.64
C ILE A 140 2.36 15.10 -1.46
N VAL A 141 3.05 14.35 -2.31
CA VAL A 141 4.52 14.20 -2.28
C VAL A 141 5.13 14.82 -3.54
N GLN A 142 6.02 15.79 -3.36
CA GLN A 142 6.73 16.49 -4.43
C GLN A 142 8.14 15.92 -4.64
N ILE A 143 8.41 15.45 -5.85
CA ILE A 143 9.70 14.88 -6.25
C ILE A 143 10.18 15.56 -7.53
N LYS A 144 11.26 16.34 -7.44
CA LYS A 144 11.90 17.07 -8.56
C LYS A 144 10.90 17.85 -9.45
N GLY A 145 9.94 18.53 -8.82
CA GLY A 145 8.92 19.33 -9.52
C GLY A 145 7.70 18.54 -10.01
N SER A 146 7.69 17.21 -9.89
CA SER A 146 6.50 16.38 -10.10
C SER A 146 5.76 16.13 -8.79
N VAL A 147 4.45 15.88 -8.88
CA VAL A 147 3.56 15.60 -7.75
C VAL A 147 3.09 14.16 -7.82
N VAL A 148 3.03 13.48 -6.68
CA VAL A 148 2.47 12.13 -6.50
C VAL A 148 1.49 12.17 -5.33
N GLU A 149 0.29 11.65 -5.54
CA GLU A 149 -0.72 11.48 -4.49
C GLU A 149 -0.53 10.12 -3.78
N VAL A 150 -0.60 10.11 -2.46
CA VAL A 150 -0.38 8.94 -1.59
C VAL A 150 -1.44 8.84 -0.50
#